data_AF-A0A061F822-F1
#
_entry.id   AF-A0A061F822-F1
#
_cell.length_a   1.000
_cell.length_b   1.000
_cell.length_c   1.000
_cell.angle_alpha   90.00
_cell.angle_beta   90.00
_cell.angle_gamma   90.00
#
_symmetry.space_group_name_H-M   'P 1'
#
loop_
_entity.id
_entity.type
_entity.pdbx_description
1 polymer ?
#
loop_
_entity_poly.entity_id
_entity_poly.type
_entity_poly.pdbx_seq_one_letter_code
_entity_poly.pdbx_strand_id
1 'polypeptide(L)'
;MSKMPVSTIIQLPWLFFFVVHLLLSASSDGKDFDIESQDVKRSQFPDNFLFGTAISSYQVEGGYLDDGKGLSNWDAFSHVPGNIKNNENGDVADDDYHLFLEDIEMARSLGVNSYRFSISWARILPRGRFGEVNPSGIKFYNNIIDNLLIRGIEPFVTIFHHDHPQELEDRYGSWLSPLMQEDFVLLAETCFKNFGDRVKYWVTINEANLFADMAYIRGLYPPARCSAPFGNCSVGNSDIEPLVVLHNMLLSHAKAVKLYREQFQPEQGGSLGLIAHSHMYEPLRDGEADLQAVKRALAFTVGWAIDPLVFGDYPPEMRQYHGSELPRFSPEETEYVKGSIDFIGINHYSTLYAKDCIHSHCALGGDHFIRGFAYTTGERDGILIGEPTGVERFYVVPRGMEKIVDYVSKRYNNMPIYVTENGYSPPQTEQVPDLLHDVNRIKFHRSYLAALARAIRNGADVRGYFVWSLMDNFEWTGGYSVTFGVYYVDRQTLKRTPKLSAKWICCKRSNKSSSIAKLLLRLKAIRICCKRSINQVPELTYVWVHFSGFKSWNVFAESLEKTHIITVPGSGFGPGGAEYIRISAFGQRERIIEASCRLEKLISNEKALFNSAENKE
;
A
#
# COMPACT_ATOMS: atom_id res chain seq x y z
N MET A 1 95.70 26.38 -11.73
CA MET A 1 95.55 25.32 -12.75
C MET A 1 94.05 25.16 -13.00
N SER A 2 93.44 26.08 -13.76
CA SER A 2 93.16 26.02 -15.22
C SER A 2 91.96 25.11 -15.54
N LYS A 3 90.80 25.55 -16.04
CA LYS A 3 90.25 26.83 -16.53
C LYS A 3 88.71 26.74 -16.41
N MET A 4 88.02 27.83 -16.04
CA MET A 4 86.61 28.11 -16.39
C MET A 4 86.55 28.72 -17.83
N PRO A 5 85.42 29.15 -18.47
CA PRO A 5 84.00 29.30 -18.03
C PRO A 5 82.89 29.03 -19.10
N VAL A 6 81.63 29.36 -18.75
CA VAL A 6 80.55 30.03 -19.54
C VAL A 6 79.23 29.27 -19.80
N SER A 7 78.19 29.78 -19.13
CA SER A 7 76.72 29.89 -19.37
C SER A 7 76.05 29.10 -20.51
N THR A 8 74.80 28.61 -20.37
CA THR A 8 73.59 29.46 -20.37
C THR A 8 72.32 28.67 -19.93
N ILE A 9 71.64 29.22 -18.93
CA ILE A 9 70.18 29.35 -18.66
C ILE A 9 69.18 28.52 -19.53
N ILE A 10 68.26 27.79 -18.87
CA ILE A 10 66.76 27.94 -18.89
C ILE A 10 66.07 26.63 -18.45
N GLN A 11 65.43 26.71 -17.27
CA GLN A 11 64.14 26.13 -16.82
C GLN A 11 63.80 24.63 -17.02
N LEU A 12 63.80 23.90 -15.89
CA LEU A 12 62.79 22.86 -15.61
C LEU A 12 61.39 23.51 -15.54
N PRO A 13 60.34 22.87 -16.10
CA PRO A 13 59.69 21.79 -15.37
C PRO A 13 59.16 20.65 -16.27
N TRP A 14 59.92 19.55 -16.36
CA TRP A 14 59.40 18.25 -16.85
C TRP A 14 58.82 17.41 -15.71
N LEU A 15 58.01 18.06 -14.86
CA LEU A 15 57.25 17.40 -13.78
C LEU A 15 55.83 17.95 -13.62
N PHE A 16 55.34 18.73 -14.60
CA PHE A 16 53.97 19.26 -14.60
C PHE A 16 53.05 18.62 -15.65
N PHE A 17 53.58 17.82 -16.59
CA PHE A 17 52.76 17.19 -17.65
C PHE A 17 52.27 15.76 -17.33
N PHE A 18 52.75 15.13 -16.27
CA PHE A 18 52.23 13.82 -15.83
C PHE A 18 51.14 13.92 -14.75
N VAL A 19 50.90 15.12 -14.21
CA VAL A 19 49.81 15.36 -13.23
C VAL A 19 48.57 15.95 -13.91
N VAL A 20 48.69 16.55 -15.10
CA VAL A 20 47.55 17.16 -15.82
C VAL A 20 46.84 16.20 -16.80
N HIS A 21 47.44 15.06 -17.16
CA HIS A 21 46.74 13.99 -17.92
C HIS A 21 46.08 12.91 -17.06
N LEU A 22 46.25 12.97 -15.73
CA LEU A 22 45.45 12.20 -14.76
C LEU A 22 44.36 13.05 -14.09
N LEU A 23 44.24 14.33 -14.45
CA LEU A 23 43.22 15.26 -13.96
C LEU A 23 42.28 15.79 -15.06
N LEU A 24 42.36 15.26 -16.29
CA LEU A 24 41.45 15.60 -17.40
C LEU A 24 40.75 14.38 -18.04
N SER A 25 40.79 13.22 -17.38
CA SER A 25 39.98 12.04 -17.71
C SER A 25 39.13 11.55 -16.54
N ALA A 26 38.99 12.38 -15.50
CA ALA A 26 38.08 12.16 -14.36
C ALA A 26 36.84 13.08 -14.41
N SER A 27 36.41 13.47 -15.61
CA SER A 27 35.17 14.21 -15.86
C SER A 27 34.25 13.41 -16.77
N SER A 28 33.88 12.21 -16.32
CA SER A 28 32.57 11.62 -16.56
C SER A 28 32.05 11.21 -15.19
N ASP A 29 31.66 12.22 -14.41
CA ASP A 29 31.10 12.03 -13.08
C ASP A 29 30.00 10.98 -13.11
N GLY A 30 30.20 9.93 -12.32
CA GLY A 30 29.20 8.97 -11.99
C GLY A 30 27.98 9.69 -11.45
N LYS A 31 26.88 9.62 -12.20
CA LYS A 31 25.53 9.74 -11.63
C LYS A 31 25.22 8.46 -10.88
N ASP A 32 25.98 8.21 -9.81
CA ASP A 32 25.51 7.30 -8.77
C ASP A 32 24.37 8.03 -8.04
N PHE A 33 23.26 7.32 -7.95
CA PHE A 33 21.92 7.79 -7.62
C PHE A 33 21.81 8.26 -6.16
N ASP A 34 22.33 9.44 -5.82
CA ASP A 34 22.16 10.05 -4.49
C ASP A 34 20.77 10.74 -4.31
N ILE A 35 19.76 10.28 -5.06
CA ILE A 35 18.37 10.81 -5.06
C ILE A 35 17.42 9.97 -4.16
N GLU A 36 17.85 8.81 -3.66
CA GLU A 36 17.01 7.93 -2.81
C GLU A 36 16.82 8.43 -1.35
N SER A 37 17.48 9.53 -0.98
CA SER A 37 17.44 10.09 0.38
C SER A 37 16.47 11.27 0.57
N GLN A 38 15.77 11.73 -0.48
CA GLN A 38 14.84 12.84 -0.31
C GLN A 38 13.65 12.44 0.57
N ASP A 39 13.50 13.14 1.69
CA ASP A 39 12.32 13.06 2.53
C ASP A 39 11.07 13.40 1.72
N VAL A 40 10.25 12.38 1.44
CA VAL A 40 8.96 12.56 0.78
C VAL A 40 8.07 13.49 1.61
N LYS A 41 7.45 14.48 0.94
CA LYS A 41 6.57 15.48 1.54
C LYS A 41 5.16 15.33 0.97
N ARG A 42 4.14 15.56 1.80
CA ARG A 42 2.74 15.56 1.37
C ARG A 42 2.45 16.50 0.20
N SER A 43 3.18 17.62 0.11
CA SER A 43 3.06 18.60 -0.98
C SER A 43 3.54 18.12 -2.35
N GLN A 44 4.17 16.93 -2.44
CA GLN A 44 4.55 16.31 -3.71
C GLN A 44 3.40 15.52 -4.34
N PHE A 45 2.27 15.39 -3.65
CA PHE A 45 1.08 14.68 -4.10
C PHE A 45 -0.10 15.65 -4.23
N PRO A 46 -1.07 15.38 -5.12
CA PRO A 46 -2.29 16.18 -5.26
C PRO A 46 -3.02 16.43 -3.94
N ASP A 47 -3.74 17.54 -3.82
CA ASP A 47 -4.43 17.91 -2.57
C ASP A 47 -5.52 16.90 -2.17
N ASN A 48 -6.20 16.31 -3.15
CA ASN A 48 -7.21 15.27 -2.97
C ASN A 48 -6.63 13.83 -2.99
N PHE A 49 -5.31 13.67 -2.95
CA PHE A 49 -4.68 12.35 -2.99
C PHE A 49 -5.08 11.50 -1.76
N LEU A 50 -5.52 10.27 -2.01
CA LEU A 50 -5.90 9.31 -0.98
C LEU A 50 -4.64 8.61 -0.48
N PHE A 51 -4.26 8.82 0.79
CA PHE A 51 -3.39 7.86 1.45
C PHE A 51 -4.22 7.05 2.41
N GLY A 52 -4.13 5.74 2.28
CA GLY A 52 -4.86 4.80 3.11
C GLY A 52 -4.04 3.62 3.55
N THR A 53 -4.69 2.76 4.33
CA THR A 53 -4.27 1.39 4.60
C THR A 53 -5.28 0.45 3.94
N ALA A 54 -4.85 -0.78 3.66
CA ALA A 54 -5.71 -1.83 3.13
C ALA A 54 -5.76 -3.05 4.06
N ILE A 55 -6.93 -3.70 4.08
CA ILE A 55 -7.21 -5.01 4.69
C ILE A 55 -8.15 -5.81 3.77
N SER A 56 -8.33 -7.10 4.04
CA SER A 56 -9.33 -7.94 3.37
C SER A 56 -10.08 -8.81 4.37
N SER A 57 -11.33 -9.14 4.04
CA SER A 57 -12.32 -9.80 4.89
C SER A 57 -11.77 -11.09 5.51
N TYR A 58 -11.44 -12.08 4.69
CA TYR A 58 -10.97 -13.37 5.19
C TYR A 58 -9.67 -13.27 6.01
N GLN A 59 -8.83 -12.29 5.70
CA GLN A 59 -7.53 -12.15 6.35
C GLN A 59 -7.60 -11.53 7.76
N VAL A 60 -8.63 -10.72 8.06
CA VAL A 60 -8.74 -10.00 9.35
C VAL A 60 -10.01 -10.25 10.14
N GLU A 61 -11.15 -10.56 9.49
CA GLU A 61 -12.47 -10.51 10.15
C GLU A 61 -12.63 -11.55 11.25
N GLY A 62 -12.34 -12.82 10.96
CA GLY A 62 -12.75 -13.92 11.84
C GLY A 62 -14.27 -14.06 11.92
N GLY A 63 -14.77 -14.50 13.07
CA GLY A 63 -16.20 -14.74 13.29
C GLY A 63 -16.80 -15.60 12.18
N TYR A 64 -16.09 -16.67 11.81
CA TYR A 64 -16.31 -17.38 10.54
C TYR A 64 -17.67 -18.10 10.47
N LEU A 65 -18.30 -18.37 11.62
CA LEU A 65 -19.66 -18.94 11.77
C LEU A 65 -20.62 -17.99 12.49
N ASP A 66 -20.19 -16.77 12.80
CA ASP A 66 -20.99 -15.84 13.59
C ASP A 66 -22.10 -15.23 12.74
N ASP A 67 -23.23 -14.97 13.40
CA ASP A 67 -24.37 -14.23 12.88
C ASP A 67 -24.82 -14.67 11.47
N GLY A 68 -24.81 -15.98 11.21
CA GLY A 68 -25.34 -16.58 9.99
C GLY A 68 -24.42 -16.47 8.77
N LYS A 69 -23.14 -16.14 8.94
CA LYS A 69 -22.14 -16.28 7.87
C LYS A 69 -22.07 -17.74 7.39
N GLY A 70 -21.99 -17.93 6.07
CA GLY A 70 -21.73 -19.24 5.45
C GLY A 70 -20.24 -19.57 5.39
N LEU A 71 -19.91 -20.85 5.15
CA LEU A 71 -18.54 -21.25 4.86
C LEU A 71 -18.10 -20.66 3.52
N SER A 72 -16.93 -20.04 3.50
CA SER A 72 -16.24 -19.64 2.28
C SER A 72 -15.35 -20.76 1.75
N ASN A 73 -14.91 -20.62 0.51
CA ASN A 73 -13.87 -21.45 -0.10
C ASN A 73 -12.59 -21.50 0.74
N TRP A 74 -12.20 -20.40 1.37
CA TRP A 74 -11.02 -20.36 2.23
C TRP A 74 -11.24 -21.00 3.59
N ASP A 75 -12.45 -20.91 4.17
CA ASP A 75 -12.80 -21.69 5.37
C ASP A 75 -12.59 -23.19 5.10
N ALA A 76 -13.24 -23.72 4.06
CA ALA A 76 -13.14 -25.13 3.71
C ALA A 76 -11.70 -25.56 3.39
N PHE A 77 -10.94 -24.72 2.69
CA PHE A 77 -9.57 -25.03 2.30
C PHE A 77 -8.57 -25.01 3.46
N SER A 78 -8.68 -24.04 4.37
CA SER A 78 -7.75 -23.91 5.50
C SER A 78 -7.99 -24.94 6.59
N HIS A 79 -9.21 -25.50 6.70
CA HIS A 79 -9.52 -26.61 7.61
C HIS A 79 -8.94 -27.96 7.16
N VAL A 80 -8.41 -28.07 5.94
CA VAL A 80 -7.73 -29.28 5.46
C VAL A 80 -6.26 -29.26 5.91
N PRO A 81 -5.79 -30.24 6.72
CA PRO A 81 -4.42 -30.28 7.18
C PRO A 81 -3.39 -30.31 6.04
N GLY A 82 -2.34 -29.50 6.17
CA GLY A 82 -1.24 -29.38 5.22
C GLY A 82 -1.41 -28.29 4.17
N ASN A 83 -2.62 -27.73 3.99
CA ASN A 83 -2.86 -26.68 3.01
C ASN A 83 -2.28 -25.32 3.42
N ILE A 84 -2.29 -25.03 4.73
CA ILE A 84 -1.76 -23.79 5.29
C ILE A 84 -0.55 -24.12 6.16
N LYS A 85 0.46 -23.25 6.14
CA LYS A 85 1.61 -23.34 7.03
C LYS A 85 1.14 -23.42 8.49
N ASN A 86 1.74 -24.34 9.25
CA ASN A 86 1.37 -24.66 10.63
C ASN A 86 -0.10 -25.10 10.85
N ASN A 87 -0.85 -25.45 9.79
CA ASN A 87 -2.30 -25.72 9.85
C ASN A 87 -3.10 -24.57 10.47
N GLU A 88 -2.65 -23.34 10.27
CA GLU A 88 -3.36 -22.14 10.70
C GLU A 88 -4.58 -21.87 9.80
N ASN A 89 -5.55 -21.09 10.29
CA ASN A 89 -6.77 -20.73 9.56
C ASN A 89 -7.24 -19.31 9.90
N GLY A 90 -8.26 -18.84 9.18
CA GLY A 90 -8.90 -17.53 9.38
C GLY A 90 -10.10 -17.53 10.33
N ASP A 91 -10.29 -18.57 11.17
CA ASP A 91 -11.51 -18.71 11.99
C ASP A 91 -11.70 -17.53 12.94
N VAL A 92 -10.60 -17.12 13.58
CA VAL A 92 -10.50 -15.93 14.43
C VAL A 92 -9.83 -14.78 13.68
N ALA A 93 -8.83 -15.05 12.84
CA ALA A 93 -8.05 -14.02 12.17
C ALA A 93 -7.53 -12.96 13.16
N ASP A 94 -7.84 -11.69 12.91
CA ASP A 94 -7.57 -10.59 13.84
C ASP A 94 -8.80 -10.24 14.69
N ASP A 95 -9.92 -10.93 14.49
CA ASP A 95 -11.21 -10.67 15.15
C ASP A 95 -11.75 -9.26 14.85
N ASP A 96 -11.44 -8.71 13.67
CA ASP A 96 -11.99 -7.42 13.20
C ASP A 96 -13.52 -7.44 13.18
N TYR A 97 -14.17 -8.61 13.00
CA TYR A 97 -15.63 -8.74 13.11
C TYR A 97 -16.18 -8.16 14.43
N HIS A 98 -15.47 -8.38 15.53
CA HIS A 98 -15.84 -7.85 16.85
C HIS A 98 -15.09 -6.56 17.21
N LEU A 99 -13.90 -6.34 16.64
CA LEU A 99 -12.97 -5.28 17.03
C LEU A 99 -12.80 -4.15 16.00
N PHE A 100 -13.60 -4.12 14.92
CA PHE A 100 -13.48 -3.14 13.84
C PHE A 100 -13.47 -1.67 14.31
N LEU A 101 -14.10 -1.35 15.45
CA LEU A 101 -14.07 0.00 16.02
C LEU A 101 -12.67 0.40 16.51
N GLU A 102 -11.92 -0.53 17.10
CA GLU A 102 -10.51 -0.34 17.47
C GLU A 102 -9.67 -0.19 16.19
N ASP A 103 -9.93 -1.02 15.18
CA ASP A 103 -9.16 -1.03 13.94
C ASP A 103 -9.37 0.25 13.11
N ILE A 104 -10.59 0.78 13.08
CA ILE A 104 -10.91 2.11 12.53
C ILE A 104 -10.18 3.22 13.31
N GLU A 105 -10.11 3.11 14.65
CA GLU A 105 -9.43 4.10 15.48
C GLU A 105 -7.90 4.08 15.28
N MET A 106 -7.33 2.91 15.01
CA MET A 106 -5.94 2.79 14.58
C MET A 106 -5.67 3.53 13.27
N ALA A 107 -6.52 3.33 12.25
CA ALA A 107 -6.40 4.04 10.98
C ALA A 107 -6.55 5.55 11.16
N ARG A 108 -7.53 5.99 11.96
CA ARG A 108 -7.68 7.41 12.33
C ARG A 108 -6.42 7.96 12.98
N SER A 109 -5.79 7.19 13.87
CA SER A 109 -4.55 7.57 14.57
C SER A 109 -3.33 7.64 13.65
N LEU A 110 -3.30 6.89 12.54
CA LEU A 110 -2.30 7.06 11.47
C LEU A 110 -2.50 8.38 10.70
N GLY A 111 -3.68 9.00 10.83
CA GLY A 111 -4.06 10.21 10.11
C GLY A 111 -4.36 9.99 8.63
N VAL A 112 -4.56 8.75 8.18
CA VAL A 112 -4.95 8.42 6.80
C VAL A 112 -6.33 9.01 6.46
N ASN A 113 -6.59 9.27 5.18
CA ASN A 113 -7.87 9.83 4.71
C ASN A 113 -8.69 8.82 3.90
N SER A 114 -8.21 7.60 3.71
CA SER A 114 -8.99 6.54 3.09
C SER A 114 -8.67 5.20 3.74
N TYR A 115 -9.64 4.29 3.70
CA TYR A 115 -9.53 2.96 4.27
C TYR A 115 -10.07 1.97 3.25
N ARG A 116 -9.18 1.10 2.73
CA ARG A 116 -9.57 0.05 1.80
C ARG A 116 -9.85 -1.24 2.54
N PHE A 117 -11.04 -1.80 2.34
CA PHE A 117 -11.43 -3.10 2.89
C PHE A 117 -12.24 -3.89 1.88
N SER A 118 -12.38 -5.20 2.09
CA SER A 118 -13.28 -6.03 1.29
C SER A 118 -14.50 -6.48 2.09
N ILE A 119 -15.57 -6.76 1.35
CA ILE A 119 -16.79 -7.38 1.86
C ILE A 119 -16.65 -8.89 1.69
N SER A 120 -17.00 -9.66 2.73
CA SER A 120 -17.07 -11.10 2.63
C SER A 120 -18.35 -11.53 1.93
N TRP A 121 -18.20 -12.17 0.77
CA TRP A 121 -19.34 -12.71 0.03
C TRP A 121 -20.12 -13.72 0.87
N ALA A 122 -19.43 -14.66 1.52
CA ALA A 122 -20.06 -15.66 2.37
C ALA A 122 -20.74 -15.08 3.63
N ARG A 123 -20.42 -13.83 4.02
CA ARG A 123 -21.13 -13.13 5.09
C ARG A 123 -22.38 -12.42 4.59
N ILE A 124 -22.37 -11.85 3.38
CA ILE A 124 -23.52 -11.14 2.79
C ILE A 124 -24.55 -12.08 2.18
N LEU A 125 -24.09 -13.07 1.40
CA LEU A 125 -24.90 -14.10 0.75
C LEU A 125 -24.34 -15.48 1.12
N PRO A 126 -24.67 -16.03 2.31
CA PRO A 126 -24.12 -17.29 2.82
C PRO A 126 -24.20 -18.49 1.89
N ARG A 127 -25.18 -18.49 0.99
CA ARG A 127 -25.46 -19.55 0.02
C ARG A 127 -25.47 -19.05 -1.44
N GLY A 128 -24.83 -17.90 -1.70
CA GLY A 128 -24.98 -17.18 -2.97
C GLY A 128 -26.46 -16.88 -3.27
N ARG A 129 -26.89 -17.07 -4.51
CA ARG A 129 -28.29 -16.91 -4.94
C ARG A 129 -29.27 -17.98 -4.42
N PHE A 130 -28.78 -19.01 -3.72
CA PHE A 130 -29.60 -20.13 -3.23
C PHE A 130 -30.10 -19.93 -1.78
N GLY A 131 -29.89 -18.74 -1.23
CA GLY A 131 -30.37 -18.35 0.09
C GLY A 131 -30.72 -16.88 0.14
N GLU A 132 -31.04 -16.42 1.35
CA GLU A 132 -31.38 -15.03 1.61
C GLU A 132 -30.13 -14.19 1.91
N VAL A 133 -30.25 -12.88 1.70
CA VAL A 133 -29.26 -11.91 2.19
C VAL A 133 -29.20 -12.00 3.71
N ASN A 134 -27.99 -12.06 4.27
CA ASN A 134 -27.80 -12.05 5.72
C ASN A 134 -27.87 -10.62 6.27
N PRO A 135 -28.92 -10.24 7.02
CA PRO A 135 -29.06 -8.88 7.54
C PRO A 135 -27.97 -8.51 8.56
N SER A 136 -27.41 -9.48 9.28
CA SER A 136 -26.31 -9.21 10.22
C SER A 136 -25.01 -8.85 9.49
N GLY A 137 -24.71 -9.53 8.38
CA GLY A 137 -23.61 -9.16 7.50
C GLY A 137 -23.77 -7.74 6.94
N ILE A 138 -24.97 -7.39 6.48
CA ILE A 138 -25.28 -6.01 6.02
C ILE A 138 -25.08 -4.99 7.15
N LYS A 139 -25.54 -5.30 8.36
CA LYS A 139 -25.37 -4.42 9.53
C LYS A 139 -23.89 -4.21 9.88
N PHE A 140 -23.08 -5.26 9.82
CA PHE A 140 -21.64 -5.20 10.10
C PHE A 140 -20.93 -4.21 9.18
N TYR A 141 -21.06 -4.34 7.86
CA TYR A 141 -20.40 -3.40 6.93
C TYR A 141 -20.99 -1.99 6.96
N ASN A 142 -22.30 -1.84 7.22
CA ASN A 142 -22.87 -0.52 7.49
C ASN A 142 -22.17 0.17 8.66
N ASN A 143 -21.96 -0.55 9.76
CA ASN A 143 -21.27 0.01 10.94
C ASN A 143 -19.82 0.41 10.61
N ILE A 144 -19.09 -0.37 9.81
CA ILE A 144 -17.75 -0.01 9.35
C ILE A 144 -17.79 1.30 8.54
N ILE A 145 -18.64 1.34 7.51
CA ILE A 145 -18.75 2.49 6.59
C ILE A 145 -19.13 3.75 7.35
N ASP A 146 -20.15 3.68 8.22
CA ASP A 146 -20.60 4.83 9.01
C ASP A 146 -19.50 5.34 9.96
N ASN A 147 -18.79 4.42 10.61
CA ASN A 147 -17.73 4.81 11.55
C ASN A 147 -16.48 5.38 10.87
N LEU A 148 -16.17 4.94 9.64
CA LEU A 148 -15.14 5.54 8.81
C LEU A 148 -15.50 6.97 8.42
N LEU A 149 -16.73 7.17 7.91
CA LEU A 149 -17.20 8.48 7.45
C LEU A 149 -17.33 9.51 8.58
N ILE A 150 -17.82 9.10 9.76
CA ILE A 150 -17.87 9.97 10.96
C ILE A 150 -16.46 10.47 11.35
N ARG A 151 -15.41 9.69 11.03
CA ARG A 151 -14.01 10.04 11.29
C ARG A 151 -13.32 10.74 10.11
N GLY A 152 -14.07 11.05 9.04
CA GLY A 152 -13.55 11.69 7.83
C GLY A 152 -12.59 10.81 7.03
N ILE A 153 -12.78 9.48 7.09
CA ILE A 153 -11.99 8.50 6.35
C ILE A 153 -12.86 7.95 5.22
N GLU A 154 -12.39 8.10 3.99
CA GLU A 154 -13.11 7.69 2.78
C GLU A 154 -13.09 6.15 2.61
N PRO A 155 -14.25 5.46 2.60
CA PRO A 155 -14.33 4.03 2.34
C PRO A 155 -13.95 3.71 0.89
N PHE A 156 -12.99 2.78 0.71
CA PHE A 156 -12.59 2.26 -0.60
C PHE A 156 -12.89 0.75 -0.63
N VAL A 157 -14.05 0.38 -1.16
CA VAL A 157 -14.65 -0.93 -0.88
C VAL A 157 -14.38 -1.93 -2.00
N THR A 158 -13.85 -3.10 -1.65
CA THR A 158 -13.65 -4.23 -2.55
C THR A 158 -14.80 -5.24 -2.39
N ILE A 159 -15.51 -5.57 -3.47
CA ILE A 159 -16.67 -6.47 -3.44
C ILE A 159 -16.23 -7.93 -3.34
N PHE A 160 -15.19 -8.33 -4.06
CA PHE A 160 -14.63 -9.68 -4.00
C PHE A 160 -13.12 -9.67 -3.82
N HIS A 161 -12.67 -10.32 -2.75
CA HIS A 161 -11.25 -10.51 -2.44
C HIS A 161 -10.97 -11.98 -2.15
N HIS A 162 -11.11 -12.81 -3.18
CA HIS A 162 -10.79 -14.25 -3.19
C HIS A 162 -11.68 -15.13 -2.30
N ASP A 163 -12.65 -14.58 -1.58
CA ASP A 163 -13.61 -15.31 -0.77
C ASP A 163 -15.00 -15.38 -1.43
N HIS A 164 -15.49 -16.60 -1.64
CA HIS A 164 -16.84 -16.89 -2.14
C HIS A 164 -17.47 -18.01 -1.32
N PRO A 165 -18.80 -18.11 -1.21
CA PRO A 165 -19.46 -19.21 -0.51
C PRO A 165 -19.01 -20.57 -1.08
N GLN A 166 -18.59 -21.49 -0.21
CA GLN A 166 -18.15 -22.84 -0.59
C GLN A 166 -19.24 -23.58 -1.38
N GLU A 167 -20.52 -23.29 -1.10
CA GLU A 167 -21.64 -23.89 -1.83
C GLU A 167 -21.62 -23.59 -3.34
N LEU A 168 -21.03 -22.47 -3.79
CA LEU A 168 -20.89 -22.18 -5.23
C LEU A 168 -19.79 -23.03 -5.88
N GLU A 169 -18.73 -23.35 -5.14
CA GLU A 169 -17.71 -24.32 -5.54
C GLU A 169 -18.34 -25.71 -5.69
N ASP A 170 -19.07 -26.16 -4.66
CA ASP A 170 -19.65 -27.51 -4.61
C ASP A 170 -20.70 -27.75 -5.71
N ARG A 171 -21.48 -26.73 -6.06
CA ARG A 171 -22.58 -26.85 -7.02
C ARG A 171 -22.13 -26.89 -8.47
N TYR A 172 -21.16 -26.05 -8.83
CA TYR A 172 -20.81 -25.86 -10.24
C TYR A 172 -19.35 -25.50 -10.49
N GLY A 173 -18.47 -25.59 -9.49
CA GLY A 173 -17.04 -25.26 -9.64
C GLY A 173 -16.76 -23.76 -9.74
N SER A 174 -17.62 -22.93 -9.12
CA SER A 174 -17.39 -21.49 -8.96
C SER A 174 -16.99 -20.80 -10.29
N TRP A 175 -15.86 -20.09 -10.32
CA TRP A 175 -15.35 -19.31 -11.46
C TRP A 175 -15.04 -20.10 -12.73
N LEU A 176 -14.99 -21.45 -12.69
CA LEU A 176 -14.93 -22.26 -13.91
C LEU A 176 -16.28 -22.28 -14.65
N SER A 177 -17.37 -21.92 -13.97
CA SER A 177 -18.72 -21.88 -14.54
C SER A 177 -19.15 -20.45 -14.85
N PRO A 178 -19.79 -20.21 -16.01
CA PRO A 178 -20.40 -18.91 -16.32
C PRO A 178 -21.55 -18.54 -15.36
N LEU A 179 -22.10 -19.50 -14.61
CA LEU A 179 -23.12 -19.22 -13.58
C LEU A 179 -22.61 -18.30 -12.47
N MET A 180 -21.29 -18.30 -12.22
CA MET A 180 -20.65 -17.41 -11.25
C MET A 180 -20.88 -15.93 -11.57
N GLN A 181 -21.11 -15.60 -12.85
CA GLN A 181 -21.40 -14.23 -13.28
C GLN A 181 -22.73 -13.72 -12.71
N GLU A 182 -23.76 -14.56 -12.67
CA GLU A 182 -25.06 -14.19 -12.10
C GLU A 182 -24.98 -14.03 -10.58
N ASP A 183 -24.29 -14.97 -9.92
CA ASP A 183 -24.05 -14.95 -8.48
C ASP A 183 -23.24 -13.71 -8.05
N PHE A 184 -22.19 -13.34 -8.81
CA PHE A 184 -21.41 -12.14 -8.52
C PHE A 184 -22.20 -10.85 -8.74
N VAL A 185 -23.01 -10.78 -9.81
CA VAL A 185 -23.86 -9.61 -10.06
C VAL A 185 -24.88 -9.43 -8.94
N LEU A 186 -25.44 -10.51 -8.39
CA LEU A 186 -26.33 -10.45 -7.23
C LEU A 186 -25.62 -9.92 -5.98
N LEU A 187 -24.38 -10.36 -5.71
CA LEU A 187 -23.57 -9.79 -4.63
C LEU A 187 -23.34 -8.29 -4.84
N ALA A 188 -22.89 -7.89 -6.03
CA ALA A 188 -22.60 -6.49 -6.34
C ALA A 188 -23.85 -5.62 -6.20
N GLU A 189 -24.99 -6.06 -6.74
CA GLU A 189 -26.28 -5.38 -6.59
C GLU A 189 -26.66 -5.21 -5.12
N THR A 190 -26.49 -6.26 -4.31
CA THR A 190 -26.77 -6.24 -2.87
C THR A 190 -25.89 -5.20 -2.17
N CYS A 191 -24.60 -5.13 -2.52
CA CYS A 191 -23.68 -4.14 -1.99
C CYS A 191 -24.08 -2.70 -2.41
N PHE A 192 -24.41 -2.48 -3.68
CA PHE A 192 -24.81 -1.15 -4.17
C PHE A 192 -26.10 -0.65 -3.52
N LYS A 193 -27.10 -1.52 -3.36
CA LYS A 193 -28.37 -1.19 -2.69
C LYS A 193 -28.18 -0.78 -1.23
N ASN A 194 -27.28 -1.45 -0.51
CA ASN A 194 -27.16 -1.29 0.94
C ASN A 194 -26.09 -0.28 1.37
N PHE A 195 -25.10 0.01 0.51
CA PHE A 195 -23.92 0.78 0.89
C PHE A 195 -23.59 1.93 -0.07
N GLY A 196 -24.11 1.90 -1.30
CA GLY A 196 -23.70 2.83 -2.36
C GLY A 196 -24.16 4.27 -2.16
N ASP A 197 -25.13 4.51 -1.28
CA ASP A 197 -25.48 5.86 -0.83
C ASP A 197 -24.28 6.59 -0.21
N ARG A 198 -23.39 5.85 0.47
CA ARG A 198 -22.21 6.34 1.18
C ARG A 198 -20.88 6.03 0.48
N VAL A 199 -20.73 4.86 -0.13
CA VAL A 199 -19.47 4.43 -0.76
C VAL A 199 -19.29 5.05 -2.14
N LYS A 200 -18.17 5.75 -2.35
CA LYS A 200 -17.84 6.42 -3.64
C LYS A 200 -16.75 5.73 -4.46
N TYR A 201 -15.99 4.82 -3.86
CA TYR A 201 -14.95 4.07 -4.55
C TYR A 201 -15.19 2.57 -4.41
N TRP A 202 -15.50 1.94 -5.53
CA TRP A 202 -15.79 0.52 -5.62
C TRP A 202 -14.72 -0.19 -6.43
N VAL A 203 -14.17 -1.26 -5.85
CA VAL A 203 -13.40 -2.27 -6.56
C VAL A 203 -14.28 -3.49 -6.66
N THR A 204 -14.57 -3.91 -7.88
CA THR A 204 -15.33 -5.15 -8.09
C THR A 204 -14.55 -6.38 -7.63
N ILE A 205 -13.33 -6.54 -8.12
CA ILE A 205 -12.51 -7.75 -7.95
C ILE A 205 -11.07 -7.33 -7.64
N ASN A 206 -10.53 -7.84 -6.53
CA ASN A 206 -9.10 -7.75 -6.22
C ASN A 206 -8.29 -8.77 -7.03
N GLU A 207 -7.17 -8.32 -7.59
CA GLU A 207 -6.12 -9.14 -8.22
C GLU A 207 -6.65 -10.34 -9.01
N ALA A 208 -7.54 -10.09 -9.97
CA ALA A 208 -8.18 -11.14 -10.75
C ALA A 208 -7.15 -12.09 -11.40
N ASN A 209 -6.05 -11.52 -11.91
CA ASN A 209 -4.96 -12.27 -12.51
C ASN A 209 -4.11 -13.05 -11.49
N LEU A 210 -3.95 -12.55 -10.25
CA LEU A 210 -3.28 -13.31 -9.19
C LEU A 210 -4.14 -14.49 -8.76
N PHE A 211 -5.45 -14.30 -8.62
CA PHE A 211 -6.36 -15.39 -8.26
C PHE A 211 -6.31 -16.53 -9.28
N ALA A 212 -6.41 -16.19 -10.58
CA ALA A 212 -6.28 -17.18 -11.65
C ALA A 212 -4.93 -17.92 -11.60
N ASP A 213 -3.84 -17.21 -11.34
CA ASP A 213 -2.51 -17.80 -11.25
C ASP A 213 -2.31 -18.66 -9.98
N MET A 214 -2.71 -18.18 -8.81
CA MET A 214 -2.54 -18.91 -7.55
C MET A 214 -3.47 -20.11 -7.43
N ALA A 215 -4.73 -19.99 -7.86
CA ALA A 215 -5.73 -21.04 -7.68
C ALA A 215 -5.75 -22.09 -8.80
N TYR A 216 -5.43 -21.68 -10.04
CA TYR A 216 -5.59 -22.51 -11.24
C TYR A 216 -4.32 -22.73 -12.07
N ILE A 217 -3.24 -21.95 -11.87
CA ILE A 217 -1.93 -22.27 -12.47
C ILE A 217 -1.07 -23.03 -11.46
N ARG A 218 -0.81 -22.42 -10.31
CA ARG A 218 0.07 -22.96 -9.26
C ARG A 218 -0.63 -23.89 -8.29
N GLY A 219 -1.96 -23.81 -8.18
CA GLY A 219 -2.76 -24.64 -7.29
C GLY A 219 -2.45 -24.42 -5.80
N LEU A 220 -2.03 -23.21 -5.42
CA LEU A 220 -1.72 -22.83 -4.03
C LEU A 220 -2.94 -22.27 -3.30
N TYR A 221 -3.87 -21.62 -4.01
CA TYR A 221 -5.11 -21.08 -3.44
C TYR A 221 -6.28 -22.04 -3.73
N PRO A 222 -7.36 -22.04 -2.93
CA PRO A 222 -8.55 -22.79 -3.26
C PRO A 222 -9.10 -22.41 -4.65
N PRO A 223 -9.53 -23.39 -5.47
CA PRO A 223 -9.72 -24.81 -5.16
C PRO A 223 -8.48 -25.71 -5.35
N ALA A 224 -7.29 -25.13 -5.44
CA ALA A 224 -6.00 -25.80 -5.58
C ALA A 224 -5.93 -26.76 -6.78
N ARG A 225 -6.24 -26.21 -7.96
CA ARG A 225 -6.23 -26.94 -9.23
C ARG A 225 -4.99 -26.57 -10.03
N CYS A 226 -4.31 -27.57 -10.56
CA CYS A 226 -3.11 -27.37 -11.36
C CYS A 226 -2.71 -28.62 -12.13
N SER A 227 -1.78 -28.47 -13.06
CA SER A 227 -1.11 -29.55 -13.78
C SER A 227 0.40 -29.31 -13.80
N ALA A 228 1.18 -30.37 -14.06
CA ALA A 228 2.62 -30.24 -14.28
C ALA A 228 2.90 -29.27 -15.46
N PRO A 229 4.02 -28.51 -15.42
CA PRO A 229 5.08 -28.52 -14.40
C PRO A 229 4.83 -27.55 -13.23
N PHE A 230 3.69 -26.87 -13.17
CA PHE A 230 3.46 -25.78 -12.21
C PHE A 230 3.15 -26.27 -10.79
N GLY A 231 2.54 -27.44 -10.66
CA GLY A 231 2.27 -28.08 -9.39
C GLY A 231 1.90 -29.55 -9.56
N ASN A 232 1.57 -30.20 -8.46
CA ASN A 232 1.26 -31.63 -8.41
C ASN A 232 -0.16 -31.89 -7.87
N CYS A 233 -1.12 -31.09 -8.33
CA CYS A 233 -2.52 -31.23 -7.96
C CYS A 233 -3.11 -32.50 -8.61
N SER A 234 -4.09 -33.11 -7.95
CA SER A 234 -4.76 -34.31 -8.47
C SER A 234 -5.68 -34.03 -9.66
N VAL A 235 -6.08 -32.78 -9.84
CA VAL A 235 -7.01 -32.32 -10.88
C VAL A 235 -6.65 -30.90 -11.31
N GLY A 236 -7.05 -30.53 -12.52
CA GLY A 236 -6.88 -29.19 -13.07
C GLY A 236 -6.19 -29.21 -14.42
N ASN A 237 -6.15 -28.03 -15.05
CA ASN A 237 -5.36 -27.78 -16.24
C ASN A 237 -4.83 -26.35 -16.18
N SER A 238 -3.55 -26.22 -15.81
CA SER A 238 -2.89 -24.92 -15.60
C SER A 238 -2.78 -24.07 -16.86
N ASP A 239 -2.99 -24.65 -18.03
CA ASP A 239 -2.89 -23.96 -19.30
C ASP A 239 -4.26 -23.44 -19.80
N ILE A 240 -5.38 -23.99 -19.31
CA ILE A 240 -6.74 -23.70 -19.82
C ILE A 240 -7.65 -23.10 -18.75
N GLU A 241 -7.73 -23.70 -17.57
CA GLU A 241 -8.64 -23.26 -16.50
C GLU A 241 -8.47 -21.79 -16.09
N PRO A 242 -7.24 -21.24 -15.97
CA PRO A 242 -7.04 -19.82 -15.66
C PRO A 242 -7.65 -18.87 -16.72
N LEU A 243 -7.69 -19.28 -18.00
CA LEU A 243 -8.30 -18.49 -19.08
C LEU A 243 -9.81 -18.39 -18.90
N VAL A 244 -10.45 -19.50 -18.55
CA VAL A 244 -11.90 -19.56 -18.28
C VAL A 244 -12.24 -18.73 -17.04
N VAL A 245 -11.47 -18.91 -15.96
CA VAL A 245 -11.67 -18.21 -14.68
C VAL A 245 -11.57 -16.70 -14.87
N LEU A 246 -10.48 -16.21 -15.47
CA LEU A 246 -10.32 -14.77 -15.65
C LEU A 246 -11.37 -14.21 -16.62
N HIS A 247 -11.75 -14.94 -17.67
CA HIS A 247 -12.82 -14.52 -18.56
C HIS A 247 -14.17 -14.35 -17.84
N ASN A 248 -14.55 -15.31 -16.99
CA ASN A 248 -15.77 -15.20 -16.17
C ASN A 248 -15.68 -14.04 -15.18
N MET A 249 -14.53 -13.81 -14.55
CA MET A 249 -14.32 -12.67 -13.64
C MET A 249 -14.46 -11.32 -14.37
N LEU A 250 -13.92 -11.19 -15.59
CA LEU A 250 -14.03 -9.98 -16.40
C LEU A 250 -15.46 -9.70 -16.88
N LEU A 251 -16.19 -10.74 -17.30
CA LEU A 251 -17.62 -10.63 -17.65
C LEU A 251 -18.46 -10.24 -16.43
N SER A 252 -18.16 -10.83 -15.26
CA SER A 252 -18.84 -10.51 -13.99
C SER A 252 -18.61 -9.06 -13.58
N HIS A 253 -17.36 -8.58 -13.67
CA HIS A 253 -16.99 -7.19 -13.48
C HIS A 253 -17.81 -6.26 -14.39
N ALA A 254 -17.78 -6.53 -15.70
CA ALA A 254 -18.41 -5.67 -16.68
C ALA A 254 -19.95 -5.63 -16.53
N LYS A 255 -20.58 -6.77 -16.19
CA LYS A 255 -22.02 -6.83 -15.87
C LYS A 255 -22.36 -6.03 -14.61
N ALA A 256 -21.55 -6.13 -13.55
CA ALA A 256 -21.75 -5.34 -12.34
C ALA A 256 -21.58 -3.83 -12.59
N VAL A 257 -20.62 -3.43 -13.43
CA VAL A 257 -20.43 -2.03 -13.82
C VAL A 257 -21.60 -1.52 -14.64
N LYS A 258 -22.06 -2.29 -15.64
CA LYS A 258 -23.25 -1.94 -16.43
C LYS A 258 -24.46 -1.73 -15.51
N LEU A 259 -24.71 -2.68 -14.60
CA LEU A 259 -25.78 -2.58 -13.60
C LEU A 259 -25.65 -1.31 -12.76
N TYR A 260 -24.45 -1.03 -12.23
CA TYR A 260 -24.22 0.17 -11.42
C TYR A 260 -24.49 1.44 -12.20
N ARG A 261 -23.94 1.58 -13.42
CA ARG A 261 -24.10 2.77 -14.26
C ARG A 261 -25.56 3.03 -14.62
N GLU A 262 -26.32 1.97 -14.90
CA GLU A 262 -27.72 2.09 -15.31
C GLU A 262 -28.66 2.37 -14.13
N GLN A 263 -28.43 1.75 -12.96
CA GLN A 263 -29.41 1.76 -11.87
C GLN A 263 -29.01 2.58 -10.65
N PHE A 264 -27.72 2.79 -10.41
CA PHE A 264 -27.22 3.31 -9.13
C PHE A 264 -26.38 4.58 -9.28
N GLN A 265 -25.51 4.66 -10.29
CA GLN A 265 -24.59 5.78 -10.48
C GLN A 265 -25.26 7.15 -10.58
N PRO A 266 -26.44 7.32 -11.24
CA PRO A 266 -27.10 8.62 -11.31
C PRO A 266 -27.43 9.23 -9.94
N GLU A 267 -27.71 8.39 -8.94
CA GLU A 267 -28.03 8.83 -7.58
C GLU A 267 -26.81 8.77 -6.65
N GLN A 268 -26.00 7.71 -6.78
CA GLN A 268 -24.92 7.39 -5.85
C GLN A 268 -23.60 8.07 -6.20
N GLY A 269 -23.33 8.36 -7.48
CA GLY A 269 -22.15 9.10 -7.93
C GLY A 269 -20.78 8.43 -7.69
N GLY A 270 -20.74 7.15 -7.31
CA GLY A 270 -19.49 6.42 -7.12
C GLY A 270 -18.78 6.02 -8.43
N SER A 271 -17.51 5.64 -8.31
CA SER A 271 -16.64 5.18 -9.39
C SER A 271 -16.23 3.72 -9.19
N LEU A 272 -16.08 2.98 -10.29
CA LEU A 272 -15.77 1.56 -10.29
C LEU A 272 -14.42 1.26 -10.95
N GLY A 273 -13.70 0.32 -10.37
CA GLY A 273 -12.46 -0.20 -10.93
C GLY A 273 -12.27 -1.70 -10.70
N LEU A 274 -11.19 -2.20 -11.27
CA LEU A 274 -10.65 -3.53 -11.06
C LEU A 274 -9.18 -3.41 -10.67
N ILE A 275 -8.72 -4.27 -9.77
CA ILE A 275 -7.32 -4.30 -9.34
C ILE A 275 -6.59 -5.42 -10.06
N ALA A 276 -5.42 -5.09 -10.60
CA ALA A 276 -4.47 -6.07 -11.11
C ALA A 276 -3.24 -6.15 -10.20
N HIS A 277 -2.81 -7.37 -9.89
CA HIS A 277 -1.48 -7.62 -9.33
C HIS A 277 -0.46 -7.45 -10.44
N SER A 278 0.63 -6.71 -10.20
CA SER A 278 1.71 -6.67 -11.19
C SER A 278 3.08 -6.43 -10.58
N HIS A 279 4.01 -7.31 -10.92
CA HIS A 279 5.43 -6.99 -10.85
C HIS A 279 5.80 -6.06 -12.02
N MET A 280 6.82 -5.24 -11.80
CA MET A 280 7.57 -4.69 -12.93
C MET A 280 8.59 -5.73 -13.40
N TYR A 281 8.96 -5.69 -14.68
CA TYR A 281 9.98 -6.58 -15.23
C TYR A 281 11.12 -5.82 -15.88
N GLU A 282 12.35 -6.30 -15.64
CA GLU A 282 13.57 -5.90 -16.35
C GLU A 282 14.03 -7.07 -17.23
N PRO A 283 14.72 -6.85 -18.36
CA PRO A 283 15.26 -7.96 -19.13
C PRO A 283 16.38 -8.65 -18.33
N LEU A 284 16.42 -9.99 -18.34
CA LEU A 284 17.47 -10.75 -17.68
C LEU A 284 18.83 -10.49 -18.34
N ARG A 285 18.87 -10.48 -19.67
CA ARG A 285 20.05 -10.17 -20.49
C ARG A 285 19.81 -8.91 -21.32
N ASP A 286 20.88 -8.18 -21.62
CA ASP A 286 20.84 -6.97 -22.45
C ASP A 286 20.69 -7.33 -23.94
N GLY A 287 19.52 -7.84 -24.32
CA GLY A 287 19.22 -8.25 -25.69
C GLY A 287 17.72 -8.18 -26.01
N GLU A 288 17.42 -8.09 -27.30
CA GLU A 288 16.04 -7.90 -27.78
C GLU A 288 15.09 -9.03 -27.34
N ALA A 289 15.58 -10.27 -27.27
CA ALA A 289 14.76 -11.41 -26.86
C ALA A 289 14.17 -11.22 -25.44
N ASP A 290 15.01 -10.86 -24.46
CA ASP A 290 14.57 -10.67 -23.08
C ASP A 290 13.77 -9.36 -22.92
N LEU A 291 14.02 -8.35 -23.76
CA LEU A 291 13.16 -7.16 -23.85
C LEU A 291 11.75 -7.51 -24.34
N GLN A 292 11.63 -8.41 -25.32
CA GLN A 292 10.33 -8.92 -25.77
C GLN A 292 9.69 -9.81 -24.69
N ALA A 293 10.48 -10.57 -23.92
CA ALA A 293 9.97 -11.32 -22.77
C ALA A 293 9.37 -10.41 -21.70
N VAL A 294 9.96 -9.23 -21.43
CA VAL A 294 9.36 -8.21 -20.54
C VAL A 294 7.98 -7.78 -21.05
N LYS A 295 7.84 -7.50 -22.36
CA LYS A 295 6.55 -7.11 -22.94
C LYS A 295 5.50 -8.22 -22.79
N ARG A 296 5.87 -9.47 -23.06
CA ARG A 296 4.99 -10.63 -22.86
C ARG A 296 4.63 -10.80 -21.38
N ALA A 297 5.59 -10.71 -20.47
CA ALA A 297 5.31 -10.83 -19.04
C ALA A 297 4.30 -9.78 -18.54
N LEU A 298 4.40 -8.52 -19.00
CA LEU A 298 3.43 -7.47 -18.69
C LEU A 298 2.07 -7.73 -19.34
N ALA A 299 2.04 -8.18 -20.60
CA ALA A 299 0.79 -8.54 -21.29
C ALA A 299 0.06 -9.69 -20.59
N PHE A 300 0.78 -10.71 -20.14
CA PHE A 300 0.25 -11.89 -19.44
C PHE A 300 0.02 -11.67 -17.93
N THR A 301 0.21 -10.46 -17.43
CA THR A 301 -0.11 -10.10 -16.04
C THR A 301 -1.10 -8.94 -15.98
N VAL A 302 -0.63 -7.69 -15.96
CA VAL A 302 -1.50 -6.51 -15.91
C VAL A 302 -2.34 -6.37 -17.18
N GLY A 303 -1.77 -6.66 -18.37
CA GLY A 303 -2.48 -6.58 -19.63
C GLY A 303 -3.67 -7.55 -19.69
N TRP A 304 -3.50 -8.77 -19.18
CA TRP A 304 -4.52 -9.80 -19.21
C TRP A 304 -5.79 -9.41 -18.44
N ALA A 305 -5.64 -8.68 -17.34
CA ALA A 305 -6.76 -8.19 -16.54
C ALA A 305 -7.34 -6.86 -17.05
N ILE A 306 -6.52 -5.96 -17.61
CA ILE A 306 -6.93 -4.57 -17.88
C ILE A 306 -7.23 -4.31 -19.36
N ASP A 307 -6.52 -4.92 -20.31
CA ASP A 307 -6.74 -4.70 -21.75
C ASP A 307 -8.19 -4.96 -22.19
N PRO A 308 -8.86 -6.05 -21.76
CA PRO A 308 -10.27 -6.27 -22.09
C PRO A 308 -11.15 -5.09 -21.69
N LEU A 309 -10.91 -4.51 -20.51
CA LEU A 309 -11.73 -3.46 -19.93
C LEU A 309 -11.52 -2.10 -20.60
N VAL A 310 -10.38 -1.88 -21.25
CA VAL A 310 -10.06 -0.62 -21.96
C VAL A 310 -10.30 -0.74 -23.46
N PHE A 311 -9.86 -1.84 -24.06
CA PHE A 311 -9.83 -2.01 -25.52
C PHE A 311 -10.95 -2.90 -26.04
N GLY A 312 -11.57 -3.73 -25.19
CA GLY A 312 -12.66 -4.64 -25.55
C GLY A 312 -12.21 -6.04 -25.98
N ASP A 313 -10.91 -6.35 -25.95
CA ASP A 313 -10.36 -7.69 -26.19
C ASP A 313 -9.06 -7.87 -25.40
N TYR A 314 -8.60 -9.11 -25.30
CA TYR A 314 -7.36 -9.49 -24.66
C TYR A 314 -6.10 -8.94 -25.36
N PRO A 315 -4.94 -8.91 -24.68
CA PRO A 315 -3.68 -8.50 -25.29
C PRO A 315 -3.39 -9.31 -26.57
N PRO A 316 -2.89 -8.66 -27.65
CA PRO A 316 -2.60 -9.35 -28.90
C PRO A 316 -1.54 -10.45 -28.74
N GLU A 317 -0.59 -10.27 -27.81
CA GLU A 317 0.41 -11.27 -27.46
C GLU A 317 -0.26 -12.55 -26.94
N MET A 318 -1.29 -12.44 -26.09
CA MET A 318 -2.01 -13.61 -25.60
C MET A 318 -2.73 -14.34 -26.72
N ARG A 319 -3.41 -13.59 -27.60
CA ARG A 319 -4.11 -14.17 -28.76
C ARG A 319 -3.15 -14.90 -29.70
N GLN A 320 -1.94 -14.36 -29.89
CA GLN A 320 -0.90 -14.97 -30.72
C GLN A 320 -0.49 -16.34 -30.21
N TYR A 321 -0.36 -16.53 -28.88
CA TYR A 321 0.16 -17.78 -28.30
C TYR A 321 -0.94 -18.78 -27.93
N HIS A 322 -2.08 -18.32 -27.42
CA HIS A 322 -3.19 -19.20 -27.02
C HIS A 322 -4.13 -19.56 -28.16
N GLY A 323 -4.17 -18.77 -29.24
CA GLY A 323 -5.06 -19.02 -30.38
C GLY A 323 -6.54 -19.11 -29.99
N SER A 324 -7.14 -20.27 -30.23
CA SER A 324 -8.55 -20.57 -29.94
C SER A 324 -8.84 -20.91 -28.47
N GLU A 325 -7.82 -21.28 -27.69
CA GLU A 325 -8.00 -21.62 -26.27
C GLU A 325 -8.28 -20.38 -25.42
N LEU A 326 -7.79 -19.21 -25.84
CA LEU A 326 -8.17 -17.95 -25.20
C LEU A 326 -9.62 -17.63 -25.56
N PRO A 327 -10.52 -17.43 -24.59
CA PRO A 327 -11.90 -17.06 -24.87
C PRO A 327 -12.02 -15.81 -25.73
N ARG A 328 -13.15 -15.66 -26.42
CA ARG A 328 -13.50 -14.47 -27.18
C ARG A 328 -14.74 -13.86 -26.58
N PHE A 329 -14.71 -12.55 -26.39
CA PHE A 329 -15.92 -11.80 -26.13
C PHE A 329 -16.79 -11.82 -27.39
N SER A 330 -18.06 -12.13 -27.23
CA SER A 330 -19.05 -11.92 -28.28
C SER A 330 -19.19 -10.41 -28.57
N PRO A 331 -19.79 -10.02 -29.72
CA PRO A 331 -20.06 -8.61 -30.00
C PRO A 331 -20.89 -7.92 -28.90
N GLU A 332 -21.86 -8.62 -28.32
CA GLU A 332 -22.67 -8.14 -27.20
C GLU A 332 -21.84 -7.98 -25.92
N GLU A 333 -20.97 -8.95 -25.63
CA GLU A 333 -20.07 -8.88 -24.47
C GLU A 333 -19.09 -7.72 -24.58
N THR A 334 -18.54 -7.52 -25.77
CA THR A 334 -17.61 -6.43 -26.05
C THR A 334 -18.24 -5.05 -25.78
N GLU A 335 -19.54 -4.88 -26.06
CA GLU A 335 -20.26 -3.62 -25.86
C GLU A 335 -20.25 -3.17 -24.39
N TYR A 336 -20.40 -4.09 -23.45
CA TYR A 336 -20.40 -3.76 -22.02
C TYR A 336 -19.07 -3.99 -21.32
N VAL A 337 -18.15 -4.79 -21.89
CA VAL A 337 -16.78 -4.99 -21.37
C VAL A 337 -15.90 -3.78 -21.66
N LYS A 338 -15.97 -3.23 -22.88
CA LYS A 338 -15.12 -2.11 -23.27
C LYS A 338 -15.52 -0.82 -22.53
N GLY A 339 -14.56 -0.20 -21.86
CA GLY A 339 -14.77 1.03 -21.08
C GLY A 339 -15.50 0.79 -19.74
N SER A 340 -15.50 -0.45 -19.22
CA SER A 340 -16.16 -0.81 -17.96
C SER A 340 -15.38 -0.43 -16.69
N ILE A 341 -14.44 0.51 -16.77
CA ILE A 341 -13.69 1.00 -15.61
C ILE A 341 -13.61 2.52 -15.63
N ASP A 342 -13.64 3.12 -14.43
CA ASP A 342 -13.42 4.55 -14.20
C ASP A 342 -12.00 4.83 -13.68
N PHE A 343 -11.35 3.81 -13.09
CA PHE A 343 -9.96 3.85 -12.65
C PHE A 343 -9.31 2.46 -12.68
N ILE A 344 -7.97 2.43 -12.65
CA ILE A 344 -7.17 1.20 -12.57
C ILE A 344 -6.56 1.11 -11.17
N GLY A 345 -6.77 -0.03 -10.50
CA GLY A 345 -6.06 -0.35 -9.27
C GLY A 345 -4.84 -1.22 -9.55
N ILE A 346 -3.69 -0.89 -8.95
CA ILE A 346 -2.46 -1.67 -9.07
C ILE A 346 -1.98 -2.06 -7.69
N ASN A 347 -1.83 -3.36 -7.49
CA ASN A 347 -1.10 -3.92 -6.36
C ASN A 347 0.33 -4.23 -6.83
N HIS A 348 1.30 -3.51 -6.26
CA HIS A 348 2.70 -3.62 -6.67
C HIS A 348 3.63 -3.71 -5.47
N TYR A 349 4.42 -4.77 -5.43
CA TYR A 349 5.35 -5.05 -4.34
C TYR A 349 6.82 -5.08 -4.76
N SER A 350 7.10 -5.60 -5.96
CA SER A 350 8.46 -6.02 -6.36
C SER A 350 8.67 -5.93 -7.88
N THR A 351 9.94 -5.99 -8.28
CA THR A 351 10.39 -6.12 -9.69
C THR A 351 11.16 -7.42 -9.87
N LEU A 352 11.02 -8.07 -11.02
CA LEU A 352 11.76 -9.28 -11.38
C LEU A 352 12.49 -9.11 -12.71
N TYR A 353 13.46 -9.98 -12.99
CA TYR A 353 13.97 -10.16 -14.34
C TYR A 353 13.05 -11.07 -15.16
N ALA A 354 12.96 -10.82 -16.47
CA ALA A 354 12.28 -11.67 -17.44
C ALA A 354 13.25 -12.18 -18.50
N LYS A 355 13.17 -13.47 -18.81
CA LYS A 355 13.99 -14.19 -19.79
C LYS A 355 13.08 -14.76 -20.86
N ASP A 356 13.50 -14.62 -22.11
CA ASP A 356 12.85 -15.25 -23.25
C ASP A 356 12.96 -16.78 -23.18
N CYS A 357 11.82 -17.45 -23.40
CA CYS A 357 11.73 -18.91 -23.47
C CYS A 357 11.25 -19.43 -24.83
N ILE A 358 11.13 -18.54 -25.84
CA ILE A 358 10.83 -18.95 -27.22
C ILE A 358 12.10 -19.48 -27.88
N HIS A 359 13.22 -18.77 -27.67
CA HIS A 359 14.51 -19.04 -28.29
C HIS A 359 15.54 -19.54 -27.28
N SER A 360 15.16 -19.76 -26.01
CA SER A 360 16.04 -20.29 -24.97
C SER A 360 15.30 -21.34 -24.13
N HIS A 361 16.05 -22.29 -23.55
CA HIS A 361 15.49 -23.21 -22.57
C HIS A 361 15.16 -22.49 -21.25
N CYS A 362 14.03 -22.87 -20.66
CA CYS A 362 13.54 -22.36 -19.40
C CYS A 362 13.08 -23.50 -18.49
N ALA A 363 13.17 -23.26 -17.18
CA ALA A 363 12.66 -24.15 -16.15
C ALA A 363 11.27 -23.66 -15.68
N LEU A 364 10.62 -24.47 -14.83
CA LEU A 364 9.41 -24.10 -14.08
C LEU A 364 8.24 -23.62 -14.96
N GLY A 365 8.10 -24.22 -16.16
CA GLY A 365 7.03 -23.92 -17.10
C GLY A 365 7.11 -22.53 -17.74
N GLY A 366 8.26 -21.85 -17.70
CA GLY A 366 8.44 -20.56 -18.38
C GLY A 366 8.30 -20.64 -19.90
N ASP A 367 8.42 -21.83 -20.48
CA ASP A 367 8.20 -22.18 -21.88
C ASP A 367 6.74 -22.57 -22.21
N HIS A 368 5.83 -22.54 -21.23
CA HIS A 368 4.42 -22.74 -21.49
C HIS A 368 3.75 -21.46 -21.96
N PHE A 369 2.72 -21.63 -22.80
CA PHE A 369 2.00 -20.51 -23.39
C PHE A 369 1.26 -19.68 -22.34
N ILE A 370 0.77 -20.27 -21.23
CA ILE A 370 0.11 -19.52 -20.14
C ILE A 370 1.06 -18.52 -19.44
N ARG A 371 2.38 -18.71 -19.57
CA ARG A 371 3.41 -17.77 -19.10
C ARG A 371 3.88 -16.81 -20.20
N GLY A 372 3.29 -16.86 -21.39
CA GLY A 372 3.72 -16.07 -22.54
C GLY A 372 5.16 -16.37 -22.95
N PHE A 373 5.64 -17.60 -22.76
CA PHE A 373 7.03 -17.98 -23.02
C PHE A 373 8.04 -17.05 -22.32
N ALA A 374 7.75 -16.63 -21.09
CA ALA A 374 8.62 -15.77 -20.29
C ALA A 374 8.88 -16.40 -18.92
N TYR A 375 10.15 -16.67 -18.64
CA TYR A 375 10.61 -17.09 -17.32
C TYR A 375 10.98 -15.85 -16.51
N THR A 376 10.57 -15.82 -15.25
CA THR A 376 10.84 -14.67 -14.37
C THR A 376 11.59 -15.09 -13.12
N THR A 377 12.58 -14.28 -12.73
CA THR A 377 13.49 -14.57 -11.61
C THR A 377 13.90 -13.29 -10.88
N GLY A 378 14.21 -13.40 -9.60
CA GLY A 378 14.79 -12.29 -8.82
C GLY A 378 16.30 -12.15 -8.97
N GLU A 379 16.94 -13.06 -9.69
CA GLU A 379 18.39 -13.21 -9.71
C GLU A 379 18.95 -13.17 -11.14
N ARG A 380 20.08 -12.47 -11.31
CA ARG A 380 20.88 -12.42 -12.53
C ARG A 380 22.34 -12.67 -12.17
N ASP A 381 22.94 -13.71 -12.73
CA ASP A 381 24.35 -14.08 -12.54
C ASP A 381 24.77 -14.19 -11.05
N GLY A 382 23.91 -14.78 -10.22
CA GLY A 382 24.15 -14.90 -8.77
C GLY A 382 23.82 -13.66 -7.96
N ILE A 383 23.33 -12.58 -8.59
CA ILE A 383 23.05 -11.30 -7.93
C ILE A 383 21.54 -11.04 -7.94
N LEU A 384 20.98 -10.82 -6.75
CA LEU A 384 19.58 -10.45 -6.58
C LEU A 384 19.31 -9.03 -7.10
N ILE A 385 18.12 -8.83 -7.68
CA ILE A 385 17.67 -7.54 -8.24
C ILE A 385 17.50 -6.44 -7.18
N GLY A 386 17.33 -6.85 -5.92
CA GLY A 386 17.21 -6.02 -4.72
C GLY A 386 17.22 -6.88 -3.46
N GLU A 387 17.14 -6.23 -2.30
CA GLU A 387 17.12 -6.92 -1.00
C GLU A 387 15.88 -7.82 -0.86
N PRO A 388 16.02 -9.09 -0.43
CA PRO A 388 14.88 -9.98 -0.26
C PRO A 388 13.98 -9.56 0.91
N THR A 389 12.71 -9.93 0.82
CA THR A 389 11.71 -9.73 1.87
C THR A 389 11.28 -11.08 2.49
N GLY A 390 10.33 -11.05 3.42
CA GLY A 390 9.73 -12.25 4.00
C GLY A 390 8.84 -13.05 3.06
N VAL A 391 8.53 -12.51 1.88
CA VAL A 391 7.75 -13.19 0.86
C VAL A 391 8.66 -13.63 -0.27
N GLU A 392 8.52 -14.89 -0.68
CA GLU A 392 9.30 -15.46 -1.78
C GLU A 392 9.09 -14.61 -3.05
N ARG A 393 10.18 -14.38 -3.80
CA ARG A 393 10.21 -13.56 -5.03
C ARG A 393 9.88 -12.07 -4.83
N PHE A 394 9.70 -11.59 -3.60
CA PHE A 394 9.55 -10.17 -3.32
C PHE A 394 10.90 -9.57 -2.90
N TYR A 395 11.33 -8.57 -3.66
CA TYR A 395 12.59 -7.84 -3.49
C TYR A 395 12.30 -6.35 -3.40
N VAL A 396 13.11 -5.62 -2.62
CA VAL A 396 12.99 -4.17 -2.49
C VAL A 396 13.58 -3.50 -3.74
N VAL A 397 12.72 -3.09 -4.67
CA VAL A 397 13.10 -2.46 -5.94
C VAL A 397 12.27 -1.21 -6.22
N PRO A 398 12.55 -0.07 -5.54
CA PRO A 398 11.71 1.13 -5.60
C PRO A 398 11.55 1.72 -6.99
N ARG A 399 12.59 1.63 -7.83
CA ARG A 399 12.54 2.05 -9.25
C ARG A 399 11.45 1.34 -10.06
N GLY A 400 11.06 0.14 -9.63
CA GLY A 400 9.97 -0.63 -10.24
C GLY A 400 8.63 0.08 -10.16
N MET A 401 8.35 0.77 -9.04
CA MET A 401 7.10 1.51 -8.84
C MET A 401 6.93 2.62 -9.88
N GLU A 402 7.98 3.38 -10.15
CA GLU A 402 7.94 4.42 -11.19
C GLU A 402 7.71 3.82 -12.57
N LYS A 403 8.43 2.74 -12.91
CA LYS A 403 8.32 2.07 -14.21
C LYS A 403 6.95 1.43 -14.46
N ILE A 404 6.35 0.77 -13.47
CA ILE A 404 5.03 0.14 -13.64
C ILE A 404 3.93 1.19 -13.78
N VAL A 405 3.99 2.27 -12.99
CA VAL A 405 3.04 3.39 -13.10
C VAL A 405 3.16 4.06 -14.46
N ASP A 406 4.39 4.32 -14.92
CA ASP A 406 4.65 4.87 -16.25
C ASP A 406 4.12 3.94 -17.36
N TYR A 407 4.31 2.62 -17.22
CA TYR A 407 3.82 1.64 -18.19
C TYR A 407 2.29 1.67 -18.28
N VAL A 408 1.60 1.59 -17.13
CA VAL A 408 0.13 1.60 -17.05
C VAL A 408 -0.42 2.94 -17.57
N SER A 409 0.16 4.06 -17.14
CA SER A 409 -0.23 5.40 -17.59
C SER A 409 -0.11 5.52 -19.12
N LYS A 410 1.03 5.12 -19.71
CA LYS A 410 1.24 5.22 -21.16
C LYS A 410 0.34 4.27 -21.96
N ARG A 411 0.14 3.03 -21.47
CA ARG A 411 -0.66 2.03 -22.18
C ARG A 411 -2.13 2.39 -22.20
N TYR A 412 -2.66 2.91 -21.09
CA TYR A 412 -4.10 3.14 -20.92
C TYR A 412 -4.44 4.63 -20.93
N ASN A 413 -3.81 5.41 -21.81
CA ASN A 413 -4.12 6.81 -22.08
C ASN A 413 -4.26 7.68 -20.81
N ASN A 414 -3.38 7.46 -19.85
CA ASN A 414 -3.30 8.14 -18.56
C ASN A 414 -4.61 8.12 -17.75
N MET A 415 -5.34 6.99 -17.80
CA MET A 415 -6.48 6.77 -16.91
C MET A 415 -6.09 6.91 -15.43
N PRO A 416 -7.03 7.28 -14.53
CA PRO A 416 -6.74 7.41 -13.10
C PRO A 416 -6.22 6.10 -12.50
N ILE A 417 -5.11 6.18 -11.76
CA ILE A 417 -4.44 5.05 -11.10
C ILE A 417 -4.53 5.20 -9.58
N TYR A 418 -4.81 4.09 -8.90
CA TYR A 418 -4.62 3.95 -7.46
C TYR A 418 -3.63 2.82 -7.18
N VAL A 419 -2.59 3.09 -6.41
CA VAL A 419 -1.73 2.02 -5.86
C VAL A 419 -2.47 1.45 -4.66
N THR A 420 -3.22 0.37 -4.87
CA THR A 420 -4.19 -0.19 -3.92
C THR A 420 -3.57 -1.11 -2.88
N GLU A 421 -2.35 -1.58 -3.15
CA GLU A 421 -1.47 -2.25 -2.18
C GLU A 421 0.00 -2.03 -2.53
N ASN A 422 0.78 -1.72 -1.50
CA ASN A 422 2.24 -1.77 -1.50
C ASN A 422 2.71 -1.99 -0.06
N GLY A 423 3.59 -2.95 0.17
CA GLY A 423 3.93 -3.40 1.52
C GLY A 423 5.27 -4.09 1.63
N TYR A 424 5.77 -4.19 2.86
CA TYR A 424 7.01 -4.88 3.20
C TYR A 424 6.79 -5.83 4.38
N SER A 425 7.24 -7.07 4.20
CA SER A 425 7.36 -8.08 5.25
C SER A 425 8.84 -8.38 5.48
N PRO A 426 9.35 -8.39 6.73
CA PRO A 426 10.74 -8.75 7.00
C PRO A 426 11.00 -10.24 6.72
N PRO A 427 12.22 -10.61 6.27
CA PRO A 427 12.66 -12.02 6.24
C PRO A 427 12.46 -12.71 7.59
N GLN A 428 12.07 -13.99 7.58
CA GLN A 428 11.73 -14.78 8.78
C GLN A 428 12.83 -14.70 9.87
N THR A 429 12.42 -14.76 11.16
CA THR A 429 13.21 -14.83 12.43
C THR A 429 13.23 -13.60 13.35
N GLU A 430 12.45 -12.56 13.05
CA GLU A 430 12.37 -11.38 13.95
C GLU A 430 11.56 -11.68 15.22
N GLN A 431 12.13 -11.37 16.40
CA GLN A 431 11.40 -11.42 17.66
C GLN A 431 10.40 -10.25 17.72
N VAL A 432 9.41 -10.31 18.62
CA VAL A 432 8.41 -9.21 18.76
C VAL A 432 9.06 -7.82 18.88
N PRO A 433 10.15 -7.60 19.65
CA PRO A 433 10.83 -6.30 19.68
C PRO A 433 11.34 -5.82 18.31
N ASP A 434 11.83 -6.74 17.48
CA ASP A 434 12.33 -6.44 16.13
C ASP A 434 11.16 -6.09 15.20
N LEU A 435 10.06 -6.85 15.26
CA LEU A 435 8.84 -6.59 14.50
C LEU A 435 8.23 -5.21 14.85
N LEU A 436 8.34 -4.77 16.10
CA LEU A 436 7.90 -3.44 16.53
C LEU A 436 8.86 -2.32 16.07
N HIS A 437 10.13 -2.64 15.84
CA HIS A 437 11.17 -1.70 15.40
C HIS A 437 11.49 -1.83 13.90
N ASP A 438 10.43 -1.83 13.09
CA ASP A 438 10.39 -2.11 11.66
C ASP A 438 10.97 -1.00 10.74
N VAL A 439 12.20 -0.59 10.98
CA VAL A 439 12.89 0.46 10.21
C VAL A 439 12.95 0.15 8.71
N ASN A 440 13.05 -1.13 8.33
CA ASN A 440 13.09 -1.53 6.92
C ASN A 440 11.76 -1.29 6.20
N ARG A 441 10.61 -1.46 6.88
CA ARG A 441 9.29 -1.09 6.36
C ARG A 441 9.21 0.41 6.07
N ILE A 442 9.75 1.25 6.96
CA ILE A 442 9.83 2.71 6.74
C ILE A 442 10.69 3.03 5.51
N LYS A 443 11.88 2.42 5.39
CA LYS A 443 12.78 2.63 4.24
C LYS A 443 12.10 2.22 2.92
N PHE A 444 11.39 1.10 2.94
CA PHE A 444 10.61 0.61 1.80
C PHE A 444 9.56 1.64 1.37
N HIS A 445 8.64 2.03 2.26
CA HIS A 445 7.58 2.99 1.88
C HIS A 445 8.16 4.36 1.48
N ARG A 446 9.21 4.83 2.15
CA ARG A 446 9.85 6.11 1.79
C ARG A 446 10.38 6.10 0.36
N SER A 447 11.08 5.03 -0.02
CA SER A 447 11.68 4.92 -1.36
C SER A 447 10.62 4.69 -2.45
N TYR A 448 9.60 3.87 -2.18
CA TYR A 448 8.49 3.63 -3.13
C TYR A 448 7.61 4.86 -3.32
N LEU A 449 7.30 5.61 -2.25
CA LEU A 449 6.59 6.89 -2.36
C LEU A 449 7.40 7.94 -3.11
N ALA A 450 8.73 7.95 -2.95
CA ALA A 450 9.60 8.84 -3.73
C ALA A 450 9.54 8.51 -5.22
N ALA A 451 9.55 7.22 -5.58
CA ALA A 451 9.38 6.76 -6.95
C ALA A 451 8.00 7.12 -7.52
N LEU A 452 6.94 6.91 -6.73
CA LEU A 452 5.58 7.29 -7.11
C LEU A 452 5.45 8.80 -7.35
N ALA A 453 6.03 9.62 -6.47
CA ALA A 453 6.06 11.07 -6.62
C ALA A 453 6.84 11.54 -7.86
N ARG A 454 7.81 10.75 -8.36
CA ARG A 454 8.46 11.03 -9.65
C ARG A 454 7.54 10.69 -10.82
N ALA A 455 6.87 9.54 -10.81
CA ALA A 455 5.90 9.19 -11.84
C ALA A 455 4.77 10.24 -11.97
N ILE A 456 4.21 10.69 -10.84
CA ILE A 456 3.20 11.77 -10.81
C ILE A 456 3.74 13.07 -11.43
N ARG A 457 4.96 13.47 -11.06
CA ARG A 457 5.61 14.67 -11.61
C ARG A 457 5.86 14.56 -13.11
N ASN A 458 6.06 13.34 -13.62
CA ASN A 458 6.25 13.05 -15.03
C ASN A 458 4.92 12.95 -15.81
N GLY A 459 3.77 13.15 -15.14
CA GLY A 459 2.46 13.27 -15.78
C GLY A 459 1.48 12.13 -15.52
N ALA A 460 1.87 11.09 -14.77
CA ALA A 460 0.96 9.99 -14.45
C ALA A 460 -0.17 10.46 -13.51
N ASP A 461 -1.44 10.17 -13.87
CA ASP A 461 -2.62 10.48 -13.04
C ASP A 461 -2.79 9.45 -11.91
N VAL A 462 -1.92 9.51 -10.91
CA VAL A 462 -2.06 8.69 -9.68
C VAL A 462 -2.80 9.48 -8.61
N ARG A 463 -3.87 8.89 -8.07
CA ARG A 463 -4.80 9.54 -7.14
C ARG A 463 -4.80 8.95 -5.73
N GLY A 464 -4.14 7.80 -5.52
CA GLY A 464 -3.97 7.28 -4.18
C GLY A 464 -2.90 6.21 -4.00
N TYR A 465 -2.54 5.98 -2.74
CA TYR A 465 -1.56 5.00 -2.28
C TYR A 465 -2.03 4.36 -0.97
N PHE A 466 -2.14 3.04 -0.98
CA PHE A 466 -2.63 2.25 0.14
C PHE A 466 -1.53 1.32 0.65
N VAL A 467 -1.20 1.45 1.93
CA VAL A 467 -0.24 0.58 2.60
C VAL A 467 -0.88 -0.78 2.83
N TRP A 468 -0.25 -1.83 2.30
CA TRP A 468 -0.50 -3.21 2.71
C TRP A 468 0.45 -3.54 3.88
N SER A 469 -0.01 -3.63 5.11
CA SER A 469 -1.41 -3.60 5.58
C SER A 469 -1.58 -2.72 6.83
N LEU A 470 -2.85 -2.48 7.24
CA LEU A 470 -3.12 -1.82 8.53
C LEU A 470 -2.49 -2.61 9.69
N MET A 471 -2.74 -3.92 9.73
CA MET A 471 -2.28 -4.80 10.80
C MET A 471 -1.79 -6.14 10.25
N ASP A 472 -0.96 -6.82 11.04
CA ASP A 472 -0.53 -8.20 10.74
C ASP A 472 -1.76 -9.10 10.74
N ASN A 473 -1.91 -9.90 9.69
CA ASN A 473 -3.13 -10.65 9.39
C ASN A 473 -2.81 -12.05 8.85
N PHE A 474 -3.83 -12.83 8.50
CA PHE A 474 -3.67 -14.15 7.91
C PHE A 474 -3.24 -14.05 6.44
N GLU A 475 -1.96 -14.28 6.13
CA GLU A 475 -1.40 -14.14 4.79
C GLU A 475 -1.55 -15.44 3.99
N TRP A 476 -2.80 -15.83 3.72
CA TRP A 476 -3.17 -16.95 2.86
C TRP A 476 -2.48 -18.27 3.25
N THR A 477 -1.81 -18.95 2.31
CA THR A 477 -1.07 -20.19 2.60
C THR A 477 0.15 -19.99 3.51
N GLY A 478 0.63 -18.76 3.66
CA GLY A 478 1.71 -18.38 4.57
C GLY A 478 1.29 -18.31 6.04
N GLY A 479 -0.03 -18.37 6.31
CA GLY A 479 -0.59 -18.23 7.66
C GLY A 479 -0.20 -16.89 8.29
N TYR A 480 0.03 -16.88 9.60
CA TYR A 480 0.45 -15.71 10.37
C TYR A 480 1.98 -15.52 10.40
N SER A 481 2.74 -16.33 9.65
CA SER A 481 4.21 -16.25 9.64
C SER A 481 4.75 -15.09 8.81
N VAL A 482 3.91 -14.44 8.02
CA VAL A 482 4.25 -13.28 7.18
C VAL A 482 3.55 -12.04 7.76
N THR A 483 4.31 -10.98 8.02
CA THR A 483 3.80 -9.81 8.76
C THR A 483 3.93 -8.53 7.92
N PHE A 484 2.82 -8.09 7.31
CA PHE A 484 2.75 -6.86 6.51
C PHE A 484 2.31 -5.62 7.28
N GLY A 485 1.69 -5.80 8.45
CA GLY A 485 1.01 -4.73 9.16
C GLY A 485 1.91 -3.62 9.64
N VAL A 486 1.40 -2.39 9.65
CA VAL A 486 2.00 -1.28 10.40
C VAL A 486 1.64 -1.35 11.90
N TYR A 487 0.64 -2.16 12.26
CA TYR A 487 0.38 -2.61 13.62
C TYR A 487 0.72 -4.09 13.77
N TYR A 488 1.41 -4.42 14.85
CA TYR A 488 1.60 -5.79 15.31
C TYR A 488 0.34 -6.25 16.04
N VAL A 489 -0.02 -7.51 15.87
CA VAL A 489 -1.17 -8.08 16.57
C VAL A 489 -0.76 -9.37 17.27
N ASP A 490 -0.86 -9.35 18.59
CA ASP A 490 -0.53 -10.48 19.46
C ASP A 490 -1.54 -11.59 19.28
N ARG A 491 -1.11 -12.78 18.82
CA ARG A 491 -2.02 -13.88 18.48
C ARG A 491 -2.76 -14.51 19.66
N GLN A 492 -2.27 -14.31 20.89
CA GLN A 492 -2.91 -14.88 22.08
C GLN A 492 -3.95 -13.94 22.67
N THR A 493 -3.68 -12.63 22.60
CA THR A 493 -4.51 -11.59 23.25
C THR A 493 -5.28 -10.73 22.26
N LEU A 494 -4.97 -10.87 20.96
CA LEU A 494 -5.46 -10.03 19.85
C LEU A 494 -5.14 -8.55 20.02
N LYS A 495 -4.21 -8.20 20.91
CA LYS A 495 -3.85 -6.81 21.16
C LYS A 495 -3.08 -6.23 19.97
N ARG A 496 -3.57 -5.09 19.47
CA ARG A 496 -2.89 -4.28 18.46
C ARG A 496 -1.82 -3.38 19.09
N THR A 497 -0.62 -3.37 18.52
CA THR A 497 0.50 -2.53 18.99
C THR A 497 1.13 -1.78 17.80
N PRO A 498 1.20 -0.43 17.81
CA PRO A 498 1.78 0.32 16.70
C PRO A 498 3.27 0.04 16.56
N LYS A 499 3.69 -0.36 15.36
CA LYS A 499 5.11 -0.47 15.00
C LYS A 499 5.71 0.93 14.77
N LEU A 500 7.01 1.00 14.53
CA LEU A 500 7.69 2.27 14.24
C LEU A 500 7.16 2.91 12.94
N SER A 501 6.81 2.10 11.93
CA SER A 501 6.19 2.56 10.69
C SER A 501 4.85 3.26 10.90
N ALA A 502 3.97 2.77 11.78
CA ALA A 502 2.73 3.44 12.13
C ALA A 502 2.97 4.86 12.67
N LYS A 503 3.96 5.01 13.57
CA LYS A 503 4.36 6.31 14.11
C LYS A 503 4.93 7.23 13.02
N TRP A 504 5.73 6.68 12.10
CA TRP A 504 6.29 7.44 10.98
C TRP A 504 5.20 7.96 10.02
N ILE A 505 4.21 7.13 9.65
CA ILE A 505 3.08 7.52 8.80
C ILE A 505 2.30 8.68 9.44
N CYS A 506 1.99 8.57 10.74
CA CYS A 506 1.32 9.61 11.50
C CYS A 506 2.06 10.96 11.43
N CYS A 507 3.37 10.96 11.71
CA CYS A 507 4.16 12.20 11.74
C CYS A 507 4.35 12.86 10.37
N LYS A 508 4.38 12.11 9.27
CA LYS A 508 4.57 12.66 7.91
C LYS A 508 3.33 13.38 7.37
N ARG A 509 2.13 13.01 7.86
CA ARG A 509 0.86 13.62 7.41
C ARG A 509 0.47 14.87 8.18
N SER A 510 1.04 15.12 9.36
CA SER A 510 0.95 16.43 10.01
C SER A 510 1.78 17.45 9.22
N ASN A 511 1.15 18.10 8.23
CA ASN A 511 1.78 19.06 7.34
C ASN A 511 2.00 20.42 8.03
N LYS A 512 2.79 20.40 9.12
CA LYS A 512 3.55 21.57 9.55
C LYS A 512 5.01 21.15 9.49
N SER A 513 5.55 21.15 8.26
CA SER A 513 6.98 21.42 8.02
C SER A 513 7.24 22.85 8.48
N SER A 514 7.17 23.06 9.79
CA SER A 514 7.36 24.34 10.42
C SER A 514 8.85 24.59 10.56
N SER A 515 9.12 25.85 10.82
CA SER A 515 10.28 26.37 11.53
C SER A 515 10.86 25.51 12.67
N ILE A 516 10.30 24.36 13.07
CA ILE A 516 10.81 23.46 14.12
C ILE A 516 12.22 22.94 13.86
N ALA A 517 12.61 22.57 12.64
CA ALA A 517 14.01 22.17 12.39
C ALA A 517 14.99 23.36 12.57
N LYS A 518 14.56 24.58 12.23
CA LYS A 518 15.29 25.84 12.49
C LYS A 518 15.23 26.27 13.97
N LEU A 519 14.17 25.88 14.70
CA LEU A 519 13.98 26.15 16.13
C LEU A 519 14.83 25.18 16.98
N LEU A 520 14.92 23.90 16.61
CA LEU A 520 15.77 22.89 17.24
C LEU A 520 17.27 23.16 17.00
N LEU A 521 17.64 23.69 15.82
CA LEU A 521 18.99 24.20 15.54
C LEU A 521 19.31 25.47 16.35
N ARG A 522 18.31 26.30 16.70
CA ARG A 522 18.47 27.43 17.63
C ARG A 522 18.45 27.03 19.11
N LEU A 523 17.81 25.92 19.47
CA LEU A 523 17.84 25.36 20.83
C LEU A 523 19.20 24.73 21.18
N LYS A 524 19.97 24.27 20.18
CA LYS A 524 21.41 23.93 20.37
C LYS A 524 22.29 25.14 20.71
N ALA A 525 21.80 26.38 20.56
CA ALA A 525 22.52 27.59 20.94
C ALA A 525 22.20 28.08 22.37
N ILE A 526 21.27 27.43 23.09
CA ILE A 526 21.10 27.67 24.52
C ILE A 526 22.19 26.89 25.24
N ARG A 527 23.34 27.55 25.41
CA ARG A 527 24.41 27.11 26.29
C ARG A 527 23.83 26.75 27.64
N ILE A 528 24.02 25.47 27.98
CA ILE A 528 24.09 24.91 29.32
C ILE A 528 24.84 25.91 30.24
N CYS A 529 24.09 26.68 31.02
CA CYS A 529 24.58 27.24 32.28
C CYS A 529 24.42 26.14 33.34
N CYS A 530 25.16 25.05 33.15
CA CYS A 530 25.35 24.02 34.16
C CYS A 530 26.86 23.91 34.35
N LYS A 531 27.42 24.89 35.05
CA LYS A 531 28.74 24.77 35.66
C LYS A 531 28.56 24.78 37.17
N ARG A 532 28.72 23.58 37.74
CA ARG A 532 29.17 23.21 39.09
C ARG A 532 28.13 23.15 40.23
N SER A 533 28.34 22.09 41.02
CA SER A 533 27.78 21.73 42.34
C SER A 533 26.38 21.11 42.28
N ILE A 534 26.19 19.80 42.19
CA ILE A 534 26.51 18.72 43.16
C ILE A 534 26.10 19.10 44.59
N ASN A 535 24.79 18.98 44.87
CA ASN A 535 24.22 18.15 45.95
C ASN A 535 22.80 18.64 46.31
N GLN A 536 21.86 17.69 46.31
CA GLN A 536 20.47 17.75 46.81
C GLN A 536 19.44 18.53 45.98
N VAL A 537 18.25 17.92 45.86
CA VAL A 537 16.98 18.31 45.20
C VAL A 537 16.77 17.74 43.78
N PRO A 538 15.61 17.09 43.47
CA PRO A 538 15.24 16.71 42.11
C PRO A 538 14.81 17.98 41.36
N GLU A 539 15.69 18.52 40.52
CA GLU A 539 15.39 19.76 39.81
C GLU A 539 14.34 19.57 38.73
N LEU A 540 13.28 20.35 38.87
CA LEU A 540 12.17 20.47 37.95
C LEU A 540 12.59 21.23 36.69
N THR A 541 12.47 20.59 35.53
CA THR A 541 12.68 21.25 34.25
C THR A 541 11.47 22.13 33.93
N TYR A 542 11.63 23.44 34.02
CA TYR A 542 10.62 24.39 33.53
C TYR A 542 11.23 25.32 32.49
N VAL A 543 10.39 25.77 31.55
CA VAL A 543 10.75 26.75 30.53
C VAL A 543 9.78 27.92 30.62
N TRP A 544 10.32 29.13 30.52
CA TRP A 544 9.55 30.35 30.37
C TRP A 544 9.31 30.62 28.89
N VAL A 545 8.04 30.76 28.50
CA VAL A 545 7.63 31.03 27.13
C VAL A 545 6.97 32.40 27.06
N HIS A 546 7.44 33.25 26.16
CA HIS A 546 6.90 34.59 25.91
C HIS A 546 5.83 34.55 24.81
N PHE A 547 4.66 35.13 25.09
CA PHE A 547 3.47 35.22 24.26
C PHE A 547 3.12 36.69 24.03
N SER A 548 3.83 37.32 23.09
CA SER A 548 3.67 38.75 22.88
C SER A 548 2.28 39.13 22.37
N GLY A 549 1.68 40.17 22.97
CA GLY A 549 0.31 40.60 22.73
C GLY A 549 -0.75 39.94 23.61
N PHE A 550 -0.39 38.93 24.42
CA PHE A 550 -1.35 38.13 25.18
C PHE A 550 -1.12 38.20 26.69
N LYS A 551 -2.17 38.51 27.44
CA LYS A 551 -2.14 38.43 28.91
C LYS A 551 -2.02 36.98 29.35
N SER A 552 -1.09 36.69 30.25
CA SER A 552 -0.80 35.31 30.69
C SER A 552 -2.00 34.55 31.25
N TRP A 553 -2.97 35.25 31.86
CA TRP A 553 -4.20 34.63 32.37
C TRP A 553 -5.16 34.17 31.28
N ASN A 554 -5.21 34.87 30.13
CA ASN A 554 -6.04 34.45 29.00
C ASN A 554 -5.46 33.17 28.40
N VAL A 555 -4.14 33.16 28.19
CA VAL A 555 -3.45 31.99 27.66
C VAL A 555 -3.51 30.81 28.64
N PHE A 556 -3.48 31.05 29.95
CA PHE A 556 -3.72 30.01 30.96
C PHE A 556 -5.12 29.40 30.84
N ALA A 557 -6.17 30.22 30.84
CA ALA A 557 -7.55 29.75 30.77
C ALA A 557 -7.81 28.94 29.49
N GLU A 558 -7.32 29.45 28.37
CA GLU A 558 -7.48 28.81 27.07
C GLU A 558 -6.66 27.52 26.93
N SER A 559 -5.44 27.50 27.48
CA SER A 559 -4.63 26.28 27.55
C SER A 559 -5.31 25.20 28.40
N LEU A 560 -5.85 25.58 29.56
CA LEU A 560 -6.53 24.64 30.45
C LEU A 560 -7.79 24.07 29.79
N GLU A 561 -8.63 24.92 29.22
CA GLU A 561 -9.89 24.53 28.57
C GLU A 561 -9.65 23.64 27.34
N LYS A 562 -8.70 24.01 26.48
CA LYS A 562 -8.55 23.36 25.18
C LYS A 562 -7.56 22.20 25.17
N THR A 563 -6.60 22.19 26.10
CA THR A 563 -5.54 21.17 26.12
C THR A 563 -5.53 20.34 27.40
N HIS A 564 -6.27 20.74 28.44
CA HIS A 564 -6.24 20.12 29.77
C HIS A 564 -4.85 20.16 30.42
N ILE A 565 -4.00 21.12 30.03
CA ILE A 565 -2.66 21.30 30.58
C ILE A 565 -2.69 22.50 31.53
N ILE A 566 -2.31 22.27 32.79
CA ILE A 566 -2.16 23.32 33.78
C ILE A 566 -0.82 24.02 33.54
N THR A 567 -0.87 25.28 33.10
CA THR A 567 0.31 26.15 33.01
C THR A 567 0.38 27.06 34.23
N VAL A 568 1.52 27.72 34.47
CA VAL A 568 1.62 28.71 35.55
C VAL A 568 1.90 30.08 34.93
N PRO A 569 0.96 31.04 35.01
CA PRO A 569 1.21 32.41 34.53
C PRO A 569 2.39 33.03 35.31
N GLY A 570 3.20 33.83 34.61
CA GLY A 570 4.45 34.36 35.16
C GLY A 570 4.33 35.37 36.30
N SER A 571 5.44 35.56 37.02
CA SER A 571 5.46 36.09 38.39
C SER A 571 4.99 37.55 38.51
N GLY A 572 3.96 37.76 39.34
CA GLY A 572 3.61 39.07 39.90
C GLY A 572 2.11 39.37 39.95
N PHE A 573 1.39 38.70 40.84
CA PHE A 573 0.09 39.07 41.45
C PHE A 573 -0.57 40.39 40.96
N GLY A 574 -1.33 40.32 39.88
CA GLY A 574 -2.23 41.38 39.43
C GLY A 574 -3.06 40.97 38.20
N PRO A 575 -4.15 41.68 37.85
CA PRO A 575 -5.11 41.30 36.79
C PRO A 575 -4.54 41.31 35.36
N GLY A 576 -3.27 41.70 35.18
CA GLY A 576 -2.65 41.94 33.88
C GLY A 576 -1.30 41.26 33.68
N GLY A 577 -1.06 40.10 34.29
CA GLY A 577 0.23 39.38 34.27
C GLY A 577 0.95 39.45 32.92
N ALA A 578 2.26 39.72 32.98
CA ALA A 578 3.16 39.88 31.83
C ALA A 578 3.05 38.72 30.85
N GLU A 579 3.42 38.94 29.59
CA GLU A 579 3.35 38.03 28.43
C GLU A 579 4.15 36.72 28.57
N TYR A 580 4.46 36.24 29.77
CA TYR A 580 5.26 35.05 30.03
C TYR A 580 4.48 33.98 30.80
N ILE A 581 4.54 32.74 30.31
CA ILE A 581 4.00 31.58 31.00
C ILE A 581 5.12 30.60 31.32
N ARG A 582 5.11 30.08 32.54
CA ARG A 582 5.96 28.97 32.94
C ARG A 582 5.26 27.67 32.57
N ILE A 583 5.91 26.89 31.73
CA ILE A 583 5.50 25.52 31.43
C ILE A 583 6.39 24.59 32.25
N SER A 584 5.75 23.81 33.10
CA SER A 584 6.38 22.79 33.93
C SER A 584 5.70 21.48 33.63
N ALA A 585 6.48 20.49 33.19
CA ALA A 585 5.95 19.17 32.85
C ALA A 585 6.31 18.18 33.96
N PHE A 586 5.30 17.48 34.48
CA PHE A 586 5.47 16.46 35.53
C PHE A 586 4.83 15.16 35.04
N GLY A 587 5.57 14.06 35.06
CA GLY A 587 5.07 12.73 34.66
C GLY A 587 6.03 11.95 33.78
N GLN A 588 5.60 10.77 33.31
CA GLN A 588 6.36 9.95 32.38
C GLN A 588 6.53 10.66 31.03
N ARG A 589 7.69 10.45 30.41
CA ARG A 589 8.16 11.15 29.20
C ARG A 589 7.14 11.15 28.06
N GLU A 590 6.42 10.05 27.91
CA GLU A 590 5.44 9.81 26.87
C GLU A 590 4.23 10.75 27.00
N ARG A 591 3.76 10.97 28.24
CA ARG A 591 2.67 11.91 28.55
C ARG A 591 3.10 13.37 28.37
N ILE A 592 4.37 13.66 28.63
CA ILE A 592 4.94 15.00 28.43
C ILE A 592 5.02 15.32 26.93
N ILE A 593 5.43 14.35 26.11
CA ILE A 593 5.49 14.50 24.64
C ILE A 593 4.08 14.68 24.07
N GLU A 594 3.13 13.85 24.50
CA GLU A 594 1.74 13.90 24.05
C GLU A 594 1.04 15.22 24.43
N ALA A 595 1.26 15.71 25.66
CA ALA A 595 0.80 17.03 26.09
C ALA A 595 1.45 18.17 25.28
N SER A 596 2.75 18.06 24.98
CA SER A 596 3.47 19.06 24.18
C SER A 596 2.93 19.11 22.74
N CYS A 597 2.62 17.97 22.12
CA CYS A 597 1.98 17.92 20.80
C CYS A 597 0.58 18.56 20.79
N ARG A 598 -0.22 18.39 21.85
CA ARG A 598 -1.52 19.06 22.00
C ARG A 598 -1.38 20.58 22.07
N LEU A 599 -0.42 21.07 22.87
CA LEU A 599 -0.14 22.50 23.02
C LEU A 599 0.36 23.14 21.71
N GLU A 600 1.24 22.47 20.99
CA GLU A 600 1.72 22.91 19.68
C GLU A 600 0.57 23.05 18.66
N LYS A 601 -0.38 22.10 18.67
CA LYS A 601 -1.55 22.13 17.79
C LYS A 601 -2.41 23.38 18.06
N LEU A 602 -2.57 23.76 19.33
CA LEU A 602 -3.31 24.95 19.75
C LEU A 602 -2.69 26.26 19.23
N ILE A 603 -1.41 26.50 19.55
CA ILE A 603 -0.68 27.71 19.15
C ILE A 603 -0.66 27.89 17.63
N SER A 604 -0.60 26.76 16.93
CA SER A 604 -0.52 26.72 15.49
C SER A 604 -1.85 27.01 14.78
N ASN A 605 -2.98 26.97 15.50
CA ASN A 605 -4.32 27.30 14.99
C ASN A 605 -4.67 28.78 15.23
N GLU A 606 -4.19 29.40 16.31
CA GLU A 606 -4.46 30.82 16.57
C GLU A 606 -3.68 31.77 15.65
N LYS A 607 -2.45 31.41 15.24
CA LYS A 607 -1.70 32.18 14.23
C LYS A 607 -2.44 32.28 12.88
N ALA A 608 -3.34 31.34 12.58
CA ALA A 608 -4.14 31.38 11.36
C ALA A 608 -5.33 32.36 11.47
N LEU A 609 -5.84 32.60 12.68
CA LEU A 609 -6.97 33.51 12.94
C LEU A 609 -6.56 34.99 12.96
N PHE A 610 -5.31 35.30 13.35
CA PHE A 610 -4.83 36.69 13.41
C PHE A 610 -4.18 37.19 12.12
N ASN A 611 -3.56 36.31 11.31
CA ASN A 611 -3.08 36.69 9.97
C ASN A 611 -4.23 37.00 8.99
N SER A 612 -5.47 36.58 9.31
CA SER A 612 -6.68 37.01 8.59
C SER A 612 -7.29 38.31 9.12
N ALA A 613 -6.84 38.80 10.28
CA ALA A 613 -7.33 40.05 10.88
C ALA A 613 -6.44 41.26 10.51
N GLU A 614 -5.13 41.07 10.30
CA GLU A 614 -4.21 42.17 9.89
C GLU A 614 -4.24 42.51 8.38
N ASN A 615 -5.04 41.82 7.57
CA ASN A 615 -5.29 42.17 6.16
C ASN A 615 -6.69 42.76 5.91
N LYS A 616 -7.35 43.23 6.98
CA LYS A 616 -8.56 44.06 6.92
C LYS A 616 -8.43 45.22 7.90
N GLU A 617 -7.50 46.13 7.59
CA GLU A 617 -7.63 47.58 7.81
C GLU A 617 -6.74 48.33 6.81
#